data_AF-A0AAU5G7W0-F1
#
_entry.id   AF-A0AAU5G7W0-F1
#
_cell.length_a   1.000
_cell.length_b   1.000
_cell.length_c   1.000
_cell.angle_alpha   90.00
_cell.angle_beta   90.00
_cell.angle_gamma   90.00
#
_symmetry.space_group_name_H-M   'P 1'
#
loop_
_entity.id
_entity.type
_entity.pdbx_description
1 polymer ?
#
loop_
_entity_poly.entity_id
_entity_poly.type
_entity_poly.pdbx_seq_one_letter_code
_entity_poly.pdbx_strand_id
1 'polypeptide(L)'
;MSAIPYNARATHLSPPLGFQWTWYEADGGYYEATGTCPICQCAMTTDPFEFGQHTIVKGGFMGRRKDPGPAAYHTLCTCETLHTGRPASEPSGCGAFLALAAPQQGGSTP
;
A
#
# COMPACT_ATOMS: atom_id res chain seq x y z
N MET A 1 -15.78 9.34 -19.49
CA MET A 1 -15.07 8.61 -18.40
C MET A 1 -15.27 7.13 -18.67
N SER A 2 -14.20 6.37 -18.89
CA SER A 2 -14.30 4.92 -19.08
C SER A 2 -14.56 4.25 -17.74
N ALA A 3 -15.46 3.26 -17.71
CA ALA A 3 -15.69 2.46 -16.51
C ALA A 3 -14.41 1.67 -16.17
N ILE A 4 -13.97 1.75 -14.91
CA ILE A 4 -12.81 1.01 -14.44
C ILE A 4 -13.29 -0.23 -13.67
N PRO A 5 -12.98 -1.46 -14.12
CA PRO A 5 -13.48 -2.66 -13.46
C PRO A 5 -12.79 -2.90 -12.11
N TYR A 6 -13.52 -3.49 -11.18
CA TYR A 6 -12.95 -4.12 -9.98
C TYR A 6 -12.27 -5.45 -10.36
N ASN A 7 -11.07 -5.70 -9.83
CA ASN A 7 -10.31 -6.91 -10.06
C ASN A 7 -9.47 -7.31 -8.83
N ALA A 8 -10.08 -8.07 -7.92
CA ALA A 8 -9.43 -8.65 -6.73
C ALA A 8 -8.29 -9.64 -7.04
N ARG A 9 -8.14 -10.08 -8.30
CA ARG A 9 -7.07 -11.00 -8.73
C ARG A 9 -5.86 -10.26 -9.28
N ALA A 10 -5.96 -8.95 -9.50
CA ALA A 10 -4.84 -8.17 -10.00
C ALA A 10 -3.77 -8.06 -8.92
N THR A 11 -2.52 -8.30 -9.31
CA THR A 11 -1.36 -8.20 -8.41
C THR A 11 -0.23 -7.46 -9.11
N HIS A 12 0.54 -6.68 -8.34
CA HIS A 12 1.81 -6.11 -8.80
C HIS A 12 2.83 -6.19 -7.68
N LEU A 13 3.58 -7.31 -7.65
CA LEU A 13 4.49 -7.63 -6.54
C LEU A 13 5.97 -7.42 -6.87
N SER A 14 6.33 -7.34 -8.15
CA SER A 14 7.71 -7.16 -8.58
C SER A 14 7.77 -6.42 -9.93
N PRO A 15 8.61 -5.39 -10.08
CA PRO A 15 9.39 -4.76 -9.01
C PRO A 15 8.47 -4.04 -7.99
N PRO A 16 8.90 -3.83 -6.74
CA PRO A 16 8.14 -3.02 -5.79
C PRO A 16 7.94 -1.58 -6.31
N LEU A 17 6.77 -1.01 -6.06
CA LEU A 17 6.38 0.31 -6.53
C LEU A 17 7.05 1.41 -5.70
N GLY A 18 7.63 2.40 -6.37
CA GLY A 18 8.18 3.60 -5.73
C GLY A 18 7.08 4.59 -5.38
N PHE A 19 6.55 4.51 -4.16
CA PHE A 19 5.59 5.48 -3.64
C PHE A 19 6.32 6.53 -2.79
N GLN A 20 5.72 7.72 -2.67
CA GLN A 20 6.20 8.74 -1.75
C GLN A 20 5.72 8.43 -0.34
N TRP A 21 6.64 8.41 0.62
CA TRP A 21 6.36 8.07 2.00
C TRP A 21 6.32 9.31 2.87
N THR A 22 5.30 9.41 3.72
CA THR A 22 5.17 10.46 4.75
C THR A 22 5.14 9.80 6.11
N TRP A 23 5.93 10.34 7.04
CA TRP A 23 5.96 9.95 8.44
C TRP A 23 5.05 10.88 9.26
N TYR A 24 4.28 10.31 10.19
CA TYR A 24 3.45 11.06 11.11
C TYR A 24 3.76 10.65 12.55
N GLU A 25 3.90 11.63 13.45
CA GLU A 25 4.24 11.44 14.87
C GLU A 25 3.00 11.28 15.79
N ALA A 26 1.88 10.74 15.29
CA ALA A 26 0.70 10.47 16.10
C ALA A 26 0.69 9.02 16.61
N ASP A 27 0.30 8.82 17.87
CA ASP A 27 0.06 7.50 18.49
C ASP A 27 1.20 6.47 18.36
N GLY A 28 2.45 6.90 18.57
CA GLY A 28 3.63 6.02 18.42
C GLY A 28 4.18 5.95 17.00
N GLY A 29 3.56 6.70 16.09
CA GLY A 29 4.00 7.03 14.76
C GLY A 29 3.58 6.02 13.70
N TYR A 30 3.33 6.51 12.49
CA TYR A 30 2.94 5.69 11.34
C TYR A 30 3.43 6.28 10.03
N TYR A 31 3.47 5.43 9.01
CA TYR A 31 3.77 5.83 7.64
C TYR A 31 2.53 5.77 6.75
N GLU A 32 2.38 6.73 5.86
CA GLU A 32 1.50 6.61 4.69
C GLU A 32 2.33 6.65 3.42
N ALA A 33 1.82 6.01 2.37
CA ALA A 33 2.43 6.02 1.05
C ALA A 33 1.44 6.56 0.01
N THR A 34 1.88 7.54 -0.77
CA THR A 34 1.09 8.15 -1.86
C THR A 34 1.70 7.79 -3.21
N GLY A 35 0.85 7.40 -4.15
CA GLY A 35 1.28 7.03 -5.49
C GLY A 35 0.13 6.71 -6.43
N THR A 36 0.45 6.04 -7.54
CA THR A 36 -0.53 5.64 -8.56
C THR A 36 -0.61 4.11 -8.61
N CYS A 37 -1.83 3.58 -8.60
CA CYS A 37 -2.03 2.15 -8.81
C CYS A 37 -1.72 1.79 -10.28
N PRO A 38 -0.81 0.86 -10.58
CA PRO A 38 -0.49 0.49 -11.95
C PRO A 38 -1.63 -0.26 -12.66
N ILE A 39 -2.62 -0.77 -11.90
CA ILE A 39 -3.74 -1.53 -12.45
C ILE A 39 -4.87 -0.61 -12.92
N CYS A 40 -5.33 0.30 -12.05
CA CYS A 40 -6.41 1.23 -12.40
C CYS A 40 -5.94 2.62 -12.82
N GLN A 41 -4.65 2.94 -12.69
CA GLN A 41 -4.06 4.24 -12.99
C GLN A 41 -4.60 5.40 -12.14
N CYS A 42 -5.33 5.11 -11.07
CA CYS A 42 -5.84 6.10 -10.12
C CYS A 42 -4.76 6.46 -9.09
N ALA A 43 -4.75 7.73 -8.67
CA ALA A 43 -4.00 8.15 -7.49
C ALA A 43 -4.61 7.50 -6.23
N MET A 44 -3.76 7.17 -5.27
CA MET A 44 -4.15 6.61 -3.99
C MET A 44 -3.16 7.00 -2.90
N THR A 45 -3.68 7.10 -1.69
CA THR A 45 -2.92 7.16 -0.44
C THR A 45 -3.26 5.91 0.34
N THR A 46 -2.25 5.18 0.81
CA THR A 46 -2.48 3.97 1.61
C THR A 46 -3.05 4.33 2.96
N ASP A 47 -3.81 3.41 3.55
CA ASP A 47 -4.12 3.47 4.98
C ASP A 47 -2.81 3.48 5.80
N PRO A 48 -2.83 4.03 7.03
CA PRO A 48 -1.66 4.05 7.91
C PRO A 48 -1.01 2.68 8.09
N PHE A 49 0.27 2.59 7.75
CA PHE A 49 1.10 1.45 8.13
C PHE A 49 1.56 1.65 9.57
N GLU A 50 0.75 1.18 10.53
CA GLU A 50 1.20 1.04 11.91
C GLU A 50 2.39 0.07 11.98
N PHE A 51 3.37 0.34 12.85
CA PHE A 51 4.50 -0.57 13.11
C PHE A 51 4.00 -1.89 13.67
N GLY A 52 3.72 -2.82 12.76
CA GLY A 52 2.91 -3.98 13.08
C GLY A 52 2.72 -4.93 11.92
N GLN A 53 2.88 -4.48 10.66
CA GLN A 53 2.75 -5.37 9.52
C GLN A 53 3.78 -6.49 9.63
N HIS A 54 3.30 -7.74 9.67
CA HIS A 54 4.16 -8.91 9.74
C HIS A 54 5.14 -8.91 8.56
N THR A 55 6.43 -9.09 8.83
CA THR A 55 7.39 -9.38 7.78
C THR A 55 7.03 -10.73 7.16
N ILE A 56 6.62 -10.73 5.89
CA ILE A 56 6.48 -11.97 5.12
C ILE A 56 7.87 -12.36 4.63
N VAL A 57 8.50 -13.33 5.31
CA VAL A 57 9.68 -14.04 4.80
C VAL A 57 9.27 -15.45 4.38
N LYS A 58 9.94 -16.01 3.36
CA LYS A 58 9.75 -17.41 2.94
C LYS A 58 9.90 -18.32 4.18
N GLY A 59 8.78 -18.84 4.70
CA GLY A 59 8.77 -19.86 5.77
C GLY A 59 8.09 -19.50 7.09
N GLY A 60 7.54 -18.28 7.30
CA GLY A 60 6.75 -17.99 8.50
C GLY A 60 6.60 -16.51 8.88
N PHE A 61 5.83 -16.25 9.94
CA PHE A 61 5.61 -14.92 10.52
C PHE A 61 6.74 -14.57 11.51
N MET A 62 7.58 -13.59 11.20
CA MET A 62 8.63 -13.09 12.11
C MET A 62 8.18 -11.79 12.81
N GLY A 63 7.26 -11.90 13.78
CA GLY A 63 6.90 -10.80 14.67
C GLY A 63 6.32 -9.56 13.98
N ARG A 64 6.17 -8.47 14.75
CA ARG A 64 5.75 -7.13 14.29
C ARG A 64 7.00 -6.33 13.88
N ARG A 65 6.97 -5.61 12.76
CA ARG A 65 8.06 -4.69 12.38
C ARG A 65 8.26 -3.64 13.47
N LYS A 66 9.50 -3.48 13.94
CA LYS A 66 9.91 -2.42 14.89
C LYS A 66 10.50 -1.18 14.21
N ASP A 67 10.85 -1.29 12.94
CA ASP A 67 11.53 -0.29 12.10
C ASP A 67 11.12 -0.57 10.63
N PRO A 68 11.10 0.41 9.70
CA PRO A 68 10.56 0.14 8.38
C PRO A 68 11.35 -0.91 7.59
N GLY A 69 12.66 -0.99 7.82
CA GLY A 69 13.54 -2.00 7.21
C GLY A 69 13.52 -1.99 5.67
N PRO A 70 14.36 -2.82 5.02
CA PRO A 70 14.47 -2.81 3.56
C PRO A 70 13.37 -3.61 2.83
N ALA A 71 12.58 -4.39 3.55
CA ALA A 71 11.60 -5.30 2.96
C ALA A 71 10.33 -4.55 2.51
N ALA A 72 9.83 -4.89 1.33
CA ALA A 72 8.63 -4.29 0.74
C ALA A 72 7.41 -4.33 1.66
N TYR A 73 6.58 -3.31 1.51
CA TYR A 73 5.27 -3.17 2.14
C TYR A 73 4.20 -3.70 1.19
N HIS A 74 3.11 -4.24 1.74
CA HIS A 74 2.03 -4.75 0.92
C HIS A 74 0.73 -4.06 1.28
N THR A 75 -0.06 -3.71 0.27
CA THR A 75 -1.34 -3.04 0.44
C THR A 75 -2.30 -3.39 -0.70
N LEU A 76 -3.59 -3.23 -0.47
CA LEU A 76 -4.56 -3.19 -1.55
C LEU A 76 -4.58 -1.80 -2.18
N CYS A 77 -5.02 -1.69 -3.42
CA CYS A 77 -5.34 -0.39 -3.99
C CYS A 77 -6.41 0.29 -3.13
N THR A 78 -6.18 1.53 -2.69
CA THR A 78 -7.09 2.30 -1.83
C THR A 78 -7.70 3.51 -2.55
N CYS A 79 -7.62 3.58 -3.88
CA CYS A 79 -8.16 4.73 -4.60
C CYS A 79 -9.68 4.89 -4.41
N GLU A 80 -10.14 6.11 -4.27
CA GLU A 80 -11.56 6.42 -4.04
C GLU A 80 -12.39 6.46 -5.33
N THR A 81 -11.76 6.18 -6.49
CA THR A 81 -12.46 6.14 -7.77
C THR A 81 -13.51 5.04 -7.80
N LEU A 82 -14.62 5.28 -8.52
CA LEU A 82 -15.69 4.32 -8.70
C LEU A 82 -15.21 3.14 -9.57
N HIS A 83 -15.33 1.92 -9.04
CA HIS A 83 -15.03 0.69 -9.75
C HIS A 83 -16.28 -0.14 -10.01
N THR A 84 -16.53 -0.49 -11.28
CA THR A 84 -17.69 -1.31 -11.63
C THR A 84 -17.50 -2.74 -11.14
N GLY A 85 -18.53 -3.28 -10.48
CA GLY A 85 -18.50 -4.63 -9.92
C GLY A 85 -17.72 -4.76 -8.61
N ARG A 86 -17.37 -3.65 -7.94
CA ARG A 86 -16.80 -3.68 -6.59
C ARG A 86 -17.84 -4.22 -5.60
N PRO A 87 -17.54 -5.27 -4.82
CA PRO A 87 -18.43 -5.77 -3.78
C PRO A 87 -18.71 -4.71 -2.71
N ALA A 88 -19.89 -4.75 -2.09
CA ALA A 88 -20.23 -3.81 -1.01
C ALA A 88 -19.35 -3.94 0.24
N SER A 89 -18.70 -5.10 0.43
CA SER A 89 -17.75 -5.34 1.51
C SER A 89 -16.39 -4.67 1.30
N GLU A 90 -16.09 -4.19 0.09
CA GLU A 90 -14.82 -3.59 -0.28
C GLU A 90 -14.97 -2.06 -0.29
N PRO A 91 -14.41 -1.36 0.72
CA PRO A 91 -14.69 0.06 0.94
C PRO A 91 -14.12 0.94 -0.18
N SER A 92 -12.99 0.56 -0.76
CA SER A 92 -12.25 1.39 -1.72
C SER A 92 -11.49 0.55 -2.74
N GLY A 93 -10.92 1.24 -3.74
CA GLY A 93 -9.96 0.64 -4.65
C GLY A 93 -10.53 -0.22 -5.76
N CYS A 94 -9.59 -0.72 -6.59
CA CYS A 94 -9.86 -1.68 -7.65
C CYS A 94 -9.65 -3.15 -7.20
N GLY A 95 -9.30 -3.39 -5.93
CA GLY A 95 -9.01 -4.73 -5.40
C GLY A 95 -7.61 -5.27 -5.71
N ALA A 96 -6.78 -4.52 -6.43
CA ALA A 96 -5.43 -4.97 -6.76
C ALA A 96 -4.53 -5.05 -5.51
N PHE A 97 -3.72 -6.10 -5.40
CA PHE A 97 -2.73 -6.27 -4.34
C PHE A 97 -1.32 -5.85 -4.81
N LEU A 98 -0.70 -4.92 -4.10
CA LEU A 98 0.49 -4.19 -4.53
C LEU A 98 1.64 -4.39 -3.53
N ALA A 99 2.86 -4.50 -4.05
CA ALA A 99 4.08 -4.40 -3.26
C ALA A 99 4.71 -3.01 -3.47
N LEU A 100 4.99 -2.32 -2.37
CA LEU A 100 5.59 -0.99 -2.32
C LEU A 100 7.04 -1.13 -1.85
N ALA A 101 7.95 -0.41 -2.50
CA ALA A 101 9.30 -0.26 -2.00
C ALA A 101 9.25 0.40 -0.61
N ALA A 102 10.08 -0.07 0.31
CA ALA A 102 10.17 0.51 1.65
C ALA A 102 10.56 2.00 1.58
N PRO A 103 10.17 2.82 2.58
CA PRO A 103 10.65 4.19 2.67
C PRO A 103 12.18 4.20 2.67
N GLN A 104 12.77 4.98 1.77
CA GLN A 104 14.21 5.24 1.80
C GLN A 104 14.48 6.02 3.10
N GLN A 105 15.17 5.43 4.07
CA GLN A 105 15.63 6.18 5.25
C GLN A 105 16.55 7.32 4.73
N GLY A 106 16.01 8.55 4.68
CA GLY A 106 16.71 9.70 4.09
C GLY A 106 15.86 10.77 3.40
N GLY A 107 14.53 10.65 3.36
CA GLY A 107 13.64 11.74 2.93
C GLY A 107 13.34 12.70 4.08
N SER A 108 14.02 13.84 4.09
CA SER A 108 13.98 14.90 5.11
C SER A 108 12.61 15.27 5.67
N THR A 109 12.50 15.25 7.00
CA THR A 109 11.58 16.06 7.80
C THR A 109 11.71 17.54 7.41
N PRO A 110 10.61 18.30 7.21
CA PRO A 110 10.68 19.76 7.17
C PRO A 110 11.11 20.35 8.52
#